data_AF-A0AAF0PP41-F1
#
_entry.id   AF-A0AAF0PP41-F1
#
_cell.length_a   1.000
_cell.length_b   1.000
_cell.length_c   1.000
_cell.angle_alpha   90.00
_cell.angle_beta   90.00
_cell.angle_gamma   90.00
#
_symmetry.space_group_name_H-M   'P 1'
#
loop_
_entity.id
_entity.type
_entity.pdbx_description
1 polymer ?
#
loop_
_entity_poly.entity_id
_entity_poly.type
_entity_poly.pdbx_seq_one_letter_code
_entity_poly.pdbx_strand_id
1 'polypeptide(L)' 'MMVMNFAFIEGKYNGSTFTILGRNPVFEKVREMAVIGGSGLVRFARGYVEASTHSWDFKTGDATVQYDAYVLHY' A
#
# COMPACT_ATOMS: atom_id res chain seq x y z
N MET A 1 3.01 10.90 -7.27
CA MET A 1 3.38 10.67 -5.86
C MET A 1 2.22 9.98 -5.18
N MET A 2 2.46 9.11 -4.21
CA MET A 2 1.41 8.44 -3.44
C MET A 2 1.70 8.61 -1.95
N VAL A 3 0.67 9.02 -1.20
CA VAL A 3 0.65 9.05 0.26
C VAL A 3 -0.72 8.55 0.67
N MET A 4 -0.79 7.36 1.24
CA MET A 4 -2.07 6.74 1.59
C MET A 4 -1.95 5.79 2.77
N ASN A 5 -3.08 5.56 3.43
CA ASN A 5 -3.23 4.59 4.50
C ASN A 5 -3.97 3.36 3.99
N PHE A 6 -3.47 2.18 4.33
CA PHE A 6 -4.25 0.96 4.31
C PHE A 6 -4.90 0.79 5.68
N ALA A 7 -6.24 0.80 5.72
CA ALA A 7 -7.01 0.63 6.95
C ALA A 7 -7.79 -0.68 6.87
N PHE A 8 -7.45 -1.63 7.74
CA PHE A 8 -8.08 -2.94 7.75
C PHE A 8 -9.38 -2.89 8.55
N ILE A 9 -10.46 -3.43 7.98
CA ILE A 9 -11.80 -3.46 8.60
C ILE A 9 -12.25 -4.86 9.02
N GLU A 10 -11.48 -5.89 8.67
CA GLU A 10 -11.79 -7.30 8.93
C GLU A 10 -10.51 -8.12 9.19
N GLY A 11 -10.67 -9.33 9.71
CA GLY A 11 -9.58 -10.28 9.98
C GLY A 11 -8.71 -9.91 11.19
N LYS A 12 -7.52 -10.52 11.28
CA LYS A 12 -6.58 -10.38 12.43
C LYS A 12 -6.21 -8.93 12.69
N TYR A 13 -6.08 -8.11 11.65
CA TYR A 13 -5.58 -6.74 11.74
C TYR A 13 -6.69 -5.68 11.77
N ASN A 14 -7.95 -6.07 11.99
CA ASN A 14 -9.08 -5.14 12.04
C ASN A 14 -8.81 -3.95 12.98
N GLY A 15 -9.08 -2.73 12.49
CA GLY A 15 -8.85 -1.47 13.19
C GLY A 15 -7.41 -0.98 13.15
N SER A 16 -6.47 -1.76 12.61
CA SER A 16 -5.08 -1.36 12.42
C SER A 16 -4.87 -0.69 11.07
N THR A 17 -3.85 0.15 10.98
CA THR A 17 -3.50 0.84 9.74
C THR A 17 -1.99 0.86 9.50
N PHE A 18 -1.55 0.91 8.25
CA PHE A 18 -0.18 1.33 7.91
C PHE A 18 -0.19 2.36 6.79
N THR A 19 0.83 3.20 6.76
CA THR A 19 0.96 4.31 5.81
C THR A 19 2.10 4.04 4.84
N ILE A 20 1.84 4.26 3.56
CA ILE A 20 2.88 4.28 2.53
C ILE A 20 3.15 5.68 2.02
N LEU A 21 4.41 5.95 1.69
CA LEU A 21 4.82 7.16 0.99
C LEU A 21 5.86 6.80 -0.08
N GLY A 22 5.63 7.27 -1.30
CA GLY A 22 6.60 7.05 -2.37
C GLY A 22 6.23 7.64 -3.72
N ARG A 23 7.12 7.42 -4.69
CA ARG A 23 6.85 7.72 -6.10
C ARG A 23 5.90 6.66 -6.65
N ASN A 24 5.02 7.08 -7.55
CA ASN A 24 4.08 6.18 -8.22
C ASN A 24 4.11 6.41 -9.74
N PRO A 25 5.20 5.98 -10.41
CA PRO A 25 5.30 6.00 -11.87
C PRO A 25 4.44 4.87 -12.45
N VAL A 26 3.17 5.15 -12.74
CA VAL A 26 2.15 4.12 -13.07
C VAL A 26 2.48 3.23 -14.27
N PHE A 27 3.39 3.66 -15.16
CA PHE A 27 3.85 2.89 -16.32
C PHE A 27 4.95 1.87 -15.99
N GLU A 28 5.54 1.92 -14.79
CA GLU A 28 6.47 0.89 -14.32
C GLU A 28 5.69 -0.37 -13.92
N LYS A 29 6.26 -1.54 -14.24
CA LYS A 29 5.64 -2.85 -13.99
C LYS A 29 5.41 -3.10 -12.50
N VAL A 30 6.39 -2.74 -11.67
CA VAL A 30 6.35 -2.86 -10.21
C VAL A 30 6.88 -1.56 -9.64
N ARG A 31 6.17 -1.02 -8.64
CA ARG A 31 6.52 0.25 -7.99
C ARG A 31 6.67 0.00 -6.51
N GLU A 32 7.85 0.30 -5.98
CA GLU A 32 8.13 0.16 -4.56
C GLU A 32 7.80 1.47 -3.81
N MET A 33 7.07 1.35 -2.71
CA MET A 33 6.78 2.47 -1.81
C MET A 33 7.06 2.06 -0.36
N ALA A 34 7.69 2.96 0.40
CA ALA A 34 8.10 2.67 1.77
C ALA A 34 6.89 2.69 2.71
N VAL A 35 6.83 1.73 3.64
CA VAL A 35 5.94 1.80 4.80
C VAL A 35 6.60 2.68 5.84
N ILE A 36 6.00 3.85 6.09
CA ILE A 36 6.58 4.89 6.95
C ILE A 36 6.02 4.86 8.38
N GLY A 37 5.06 3.98 8.66
CA GLY A 37 4.51 3.80 9.99
C GLY A 37 3.23 2.99 10.00
N GLY A 38 2.71 2.74 11.19
CA GLY A 38 1.45 2.05 11.40
C GLY A 38 0.86 2.25 12.79
N SER A 39 -0.39 1.84 12.95
CA SER A 39 -1.20 1.95 14.16
C SER A 39 -1.83 0.61 14.53
N GLY A 40 -2.44 0.52 15.71
CA GLY A 40 -3.06 -0.72 16.20
C GLY A 40 -2.04 -1.84 16.38
N LEU A 41 -2.36 -3.03 15.87
CA LEU A 41 -1.51 -4.22 15.94
C LEU A 41 -0.25 -4.14 15.08
N VAL A 42 -0.19 -3.23 14.11
CA VAL A 42 1.01 -2.99 13.28
C VAL A 42 1.74 -1.71 13.72
N ARG A 43 1.65 -1.34 15.00
CA ARG A 43 2.39 -0.20 15.55
C ARG A 43 3.90 -0.39 15.35
N PHE A 44 4.59 0.72 15.06
CA PHE A 44 6.01 0.73 14.70
C PHE A 44 6.32 -0.04 13.41
N ALA A 45 5.33 -0.22 12.54
CA ALA A 45 5.51 -0.84 11.23
C ALA A 45 6.62 -0.17 10.42
N ARG A 46 7.49 -1.01 9.85
CA ARG A 46 8.48 -0.64 8.83
C ARG A 46 8.50 -1.71 7.75
N GLY A 47 8.88 -1.32 6.54
CA GLY A 47 8.93 -2.23 5.40
C GLY A 47 8.65 -1.51 4.10
N TYR A 48 8.13 -2.25 3.13
CA TYR A 48 7.83 -1.75 1.80
C TYR A 48 6.61 -2.45 1.21
N VAL A 49 6.06 -1.84 0.17
CA VAL A 49 4.99 -2.40 -0.64
C VAL A 49 5.40 -2.38 -2.09
N GLU A 50 5.12 -3.47 -2.79
CA GLU A 50 5.21 -3.57 -4.24
C GLU A 50 3.82 -3.41 -4.86
N ALA A 51 3.66 -2.41 -5.72
CA ALA A 51 2.40 -2.15 -6.41
C ALA A 51 2.52 -2.46 -7.90
N SER A 52 1.63 -3.30 -8.44
CA SER A 52 1.55 -3.64 -9.87
C SER A 52 0.14 -3.38 -10.43
N THR A 53 0.05 -2.75 -11.60
CA THR A 53 -1.25 -2.43 -12.21
C THR A 53 -1.71 -3.62 -13.04
N HIS A 54 -2.86 -4.18 -12.68
CA HIS A 54 -3.46 -5.32 -13.38
C HIS A 54 -4.36 -4.85 -14.54
N SER A 55 -5.16 -3.81 -14.31
CA SER A 55 -6.00 -3.20 -15.33
C SER A 55 -6.01 -1.69 -15.17
N TRP A 56 -6.14 -0.97 -16.30
CA TRP A 56 -6.31 0.47 -16.31
C TRP A 56 -7.16 0.87 -17.52
N ASP A 57 -8.32 1.47 -17.25
CA ASP A 57 -9.12 2.16 -18.26
C ASP A 57 -8.65 3.62 -18.36
N PHE A 58 -8.03 3.96 -19.49
CA PHE A 58 -7.54 5.32 -19.75
C PHE A 58 -8.66 6.34 -20.01
N LYS A 59 -9.89 5.90 -20.32
CA LYS A 59 -11.03 6.79 -20.57
C LYS A 59 -11.68 7.24 -19.28
N THR A 60 -11.88 6.32 -18.33
CA THR A 60 -12.47 6.64 -17.02
C THR A 60 -11.43 7.00 -15.96
N GLY A 61 -10.19 6.50 -16.12
CA GLY A 61 -9.13 6.59 -15.13
C GLY A 61 -9.15 5.45 -14.11
N ASP A 62 -10.08 4.50 -14.21
CA ASP A 62 -10.20 3.40 -13.26
C ASP A 62 -9.05 2.40 -13.41
N ALA A 63 -8.47 2.00 -12.29
CA ALA A 63 -7.37 1.06 -12.27
C ALA A 63 -7.54 0.04 -11.14
N THR A 64 -7.21 -1.21 -11.44
CA THR A 64 -7.02 -2.24 -10.41
C THR A 64 -5.53 -2.42 -10.19
N VAL A 65 -5.09 -2.20 -8.95
CA VAL A 65 -3.69 -2.29 -8.54
C VAL A 65 -3.56 -3.37 -7.48
N GLN A 66 -2.70 -4.36 -7.75
CA GLN A 66 -2.30 -5.35 -6.76
C GLN A 66 -1.20 -4.75 -5.88
N TYR A 67 -1.33 -4.97 -4.58
CA TYR A 67 -0.35 -4.53 -3.58
C TYR A 67 0.13 -5.74 -2.78
N ASP A 68 1.42 -6.00 -2.84
CA ASP A 68 2.11 -6.99 -2.01
C ASP A 68 2.89 -6.26 -0.92
N ALA A 69 2.43 -6.40 0.32
CA ALA A 69 2.94 -5.63 1.46
C ALA A 69 3.81 -6.49 2.39
N TYR A 70 5.05 -6.06 2.60
CA TYR A 70 6.01 -6.73 3.47
C TYR A 70 6.26 -5.86 4.70
N VAL A 71 5.54 -6.15 5.79
CA VAL A 71 5.49 -5.30 6.98
C VAL A 71 6.07 -6.02 8.20
N LEU A 72 7.12 -5.44 8.77
CA LEU A 72 7.67 -5.83 10.07
C LEU A 72 7.03 -4.98 11.16
N HIS A 73 6.44 -5.62 12.16
CA HIS A 73 5.87 -4.99 13.36
C HIS A 73 6.09 -5.88 14.59
N TYR A 74 5.75 -5.38 15.78
CA TYR A 74 5.86 -6.10 17.06
C TYR A 74 4.56 -6.82 17.43
#